data_AF-A0A6H5GLD9-F1
#
_entry.id   AF-A0A6H5GLD9-F1
#
_cell.length_a   1.000
_cell.length_b   1.000
_cell.length_c   1.000
_cell.angle_alpha   90.00
_cell.angle_beta   90.00
_cell.angle_gamma   90.00
#
_symmetry.space_group_name_H-M   'P 1'
#
loop_
_entity.id
_entity.type
_entity.pdbx_description
1 polymer ?
#
loop_
_entity_poly.entity_id
_entity_poly.type
_entity_poly.pdbx_seq_one_letter_code
_entity_poly.pdbx_strand_id
1 'polypeptide(L)'
;MFGHMEIWKLVSDSDRREIYDDAIFNLAKREKEEAKARKKRNMKQLSSILDALVSIDHRTTWQEAQQMLLDNPTFVNDADLLGSTPLDLFKFYVEDLKSRFHDERKIIKEILKEKGFDVE
;
A
#
# COMPACT_ATOMS: atom_id res chain seq x y z
N MET A 1 -36.39 5.67 -1.89
CA MET A 1 -36.27 4.69 -0.79
C MET A 1 -36.87 5.21 0.52
N PHE A 2 -36.74 6.50 0.91
CA PHE A 2 -37.20 7.01 2.23
C PHE A 2 -38.39 8.00 2.22
N GLY A 3 -38.93 8.33 1.05
CA GLY A 3 -39.98 9.36 0.89
C GLY A 3 -41.31 9.08 1.61
N HIS A 4 -41.56 7.84 2.03
CA HIS A 4 -42.79 7.47 2.74
C HIS A 4 -42.72 7.73 4.25
N MET A 5 -41.52 7.92 4.81
CA MET A 5 -41.32 8.09 6.26
C MET A 5 -41.80 9.47 6.71
N GLU A 6 -42.64 9.53 7.75
CA GLU A 6 -43.16 10.80 8.27
C GLU A 6 -42.06 11.76 8.71
N ILE A 7 -41.03 11.24 9.38
CA ILE A 7 -39.86 12.03 9.78
C ILE A 7 -39.19 12.72 8.60
N TRP A 8 -39.23 12.11 7.41
CA TRP A 8 -38.61 12.68 6.21
C TRP A 8 -39.53 13.70 5.54
N LYS A 9 -40.85 13.48 5.58
CA LYS A 9 -41.86 14.43 5.09
C LYS A 9 -41.88 15.73 5.90
N LEU A 10 -41.53 15.68 7.19
CA LEU A 10 -41.46 16.85 8.08
C LEU A 10 -40.24 17.74 7.85
N VAL A 11 -39.18 17.22 7.23
CA VAL A 11 -37.97 17.98 6.87
C VAL A 11 -38.25 18.78 5.60
N SER A 12 -37.77 20.03 5.51
CA SER A 12 -37.96 20.86 4.31
C SER A 12 -37.20 20.28 3.11
N ASP A 13 -37.64 20.58 1.89
CA ASP A 13 -36.94 20.12 0.68
C ASP A 13 -35.47 20.60 0.63
N SER A 14 -35.19 21.79 1.18
CA SER A 14 -33.84 22.33 1.29
C SER A 14 -32.99 21.50 2.24
N ASP A 15 -33.47 21.26 3.46
CA ASP A 15 -32.74 20.51 4.49
C ASP A 15 -32.53 19.05 4.05
N ARG A 16 -33.52 18.44 3.38
CA ARG A 16 -33.38 17.09 2.81
C ARG A 16 -32.25 17.00 1.79
N ARG A 17 -32.09 18.06 0.98
CA ARG A 17 -31.04 18.14 -0.03
C ARG A 17 -29.67 18.27 0.63
N GLU A 18 -29.54 19.16 1.62
CA GLU A 18 -28.31 19.30 2.39
C GLU A 18 -27.91 17.99 3.09
N ILE A 19 -28.86 17.31 3.76
CA ILE A 19 -28.61 16.02 4.41
C ILE A 19 -28.12 14.96 3.40
N TYR A 20 -28.71 14.94 2.20
CA TYR A 20 -28.29 14.01 1.15
C TYR A 20 -26.88 14.34 0.65
N ASP A 21 -26.60 15.61 0.36
CA ASP A 21 -25.29 16.07 -0.12
C ASP A 21 -24.20 15.77 0.92
N ASP A 22 -24.49 16.01 2.21
CA ASP A 22 -23.60 15.64 3.33
C ASP A 22 -23.40 14.12 3.43
N ALA A 23 -24.46 13.32 3.29
CA ALA A 23 -24.34 11.87 3.33
C ALA A 23 -23.47 11.33 2.19
N ILE A 24 -23.65 11.85 0.98
CA ILE A 24 -22.84 11.49 -0.19
C ILE A 24 -21.39 11.92 0.00
N PHE A 25 -21.14 13.15 0.47
CA PHE A 25 -19.80 13.63 0.74
C PHE A 25 -19.09 12.78 1.79
N ASN A 26 -19.75 12.50 2.93
CA ASN A 26 -19.18 11.69 4.00
C ASN A 26 -18.96 10.25 3.57
N LEU A 27 -19.85 9.67 2.75
CA LEU A 27 -19.67 8.34 2.18
C LEU A 27 -18.42 8.30 1.28
N ALA A 28 -18.31 9.21 0.33
CA ALA A 28 -17.16 9.29 -0.57
C ALA A 28 -15.85 9.55 0.19
N LYS A 29 -15.89 10.41 1.21
CA LYS A 29 -14.74 10.67 2.10
C LYS A 29 -14.31 9.40 2.83
N ARG A 30 -15.25 8.67 3.43
CA ARG A 30 -14.98 7.41 4.14
C ARG A 30 -14.40 6.35 3.20
N GLU A 31 -14.99 6.14 2.03
CA GLU A 31 -14.49 5.19 1.03
C GLU A 31 -13.05 5.51 0.61
N LYS A 32 -12.73 6.79 0.42
CA LYS A 32 -11.37 7.24 0.10
C LYS A 32 -10.39 6.99 1.24
N GLU A 33 -10.79 7.26 2.49
CA GLU A 33 -9.96 7.01 3.67
C GLU A 33 -9.71 5.53 3.89
N GLU A 34 -10.74 4.69 3.75
CA GLU A 34 -10.62 3.23 3.81
C GLU A 34 -9.73 2.68 2.69
N ALA A 35 -9.86 3.18 1.46
CA ALA A 35 -8.99 2.79 0.36
C ALA A 35 -7.52 3.12 0.64
N LYS A 36 -7.25 4.29 1.23
CA LYS A 36 -5.90 4.69 1.65
C LYS A 36 -5.37 3.80 2.78
N ALA A 37 -6.21 3.47 3.76
CA ALA A 37 -5.86 2.57 4.85
C ALA A 37 -5.55 1.15 4.34
N ARG A 38 -6.40 0.60 3.47
CA ARG A 38 -6.17 -0.69 2.80
C ARG A 38 -4.85 -0.69 2.03
N LYS A 39 -4.58 0.34 1.22
CA LYS A 39 -3.30 0.46 0.49
C LYS A 39 -2.10 0.46 1.44
N LYS A 40 -2.15 1.22 2.54
CA LYS A 40 -1.06 1.28 3.53
C LYS A 40 -0.85 -0.07 4.22
N ARG A 41 -1.94 -0.76 4.60
CA ARG A 41 -1.88 -2.10 5.20
C ARG A 41 -1.24 -3.10 4.24
N ASN A 42 -1.75 -3.16 3.01
CA ASN A 42 -1.29 -4.11 1.99
C ASN A 42 0.18 -3.90 1.67
N MET A 43 0.63 -2.64 1.56
CA MET A 43 2.05 -2.32 1.36
C MET A 43 2.91 -2.86 2.49
N LYS A 44 2.56 -2.57 3.75
CA LYS A 44 3.32 -3.04 4.92
C LYS A 44 3.38 -4.56 4.99
N GLN A 45 2.25 -5.22 4.73
CA GLN A 45 2.15 -6.66 4.82
C GLN A 45 2.90 -7.36 3.69
N LEU A 46 2.81 -6.85 2.46
CA LEU A 46 3.61 -7.38 1.35
C LEU A 46 5.10 -7.17 1.60
N SER A 47 5.53 -5.98 2.04
CA SER A 47 6.93 -5.75 2.42
C SER A 47 7.41 -6.75 3.47
N SER A 48 6.61 -7.00 4.51
CA SER A 48 6.97 -7.98 5.55
C SER A 48 7.07 -9.41 5.01
N ILE A 49 6.24 -9.79 4.03
CA ILE A 49 6.33 -11.10 3.38
C ILE A 49 7.60 -11.17 2.54
N LEU A 50 7.86 -10.14 1.73
CA LEU A 50 9.04 -10.08 0.86
C LEU A 50 10.34 -10.05 1.66
N ASP A 51 10.41 -9.32 2.77
CA ASP A 51 11.58 -9.30 3.67
C ASP A 51 11.84 -10.66 4.33
N ALA A 52 10.79 -11.48 4.55
CA ALA A 52 10.93 -12.83 5.07
C ALA A 52 11.36 -13.85 4.00
N LEU A 53 11.22 -13.51 2.71
CA LEU A 53 11.70 -14.33 1.60
C LEU A 53 13.20 -14.07 1.41
N VAL A 54 14.03 -14.98 1.94
CA VAL A 54 15.51 -14.92 1.95
C VAL A 54 16.15 -14.74 0.56
N SER A 55 15.39 -14.95 -0.53
CA SER A 55 15.87 -14.96 -1.92
C SER A 55 15.53 -13.74 -2.76
N ILE A 56 14.90 -12.69 -2.20
CA ILE A 56 14.54 -11.50 -3.00
C ILE A 56 15.64 -10.43 -2.92
N ASP A 57 16.11 -10.02 -4.09
CA ASP A 57 17.04 -8.91 -4.26
C ASP A 57 16.50 -7.87 -5.28
N HIS A 58 17.27 -6.80 -5.51
CA HIS A 58 16.89 -5.72 -6.43
C HIS A 58 16.81 -6.12 -7.92
N ARG A 59 17.24 -7.35 -8.27
CA ARG A 59 17.22 -7.94 -9.62
C ARG A 59 16.11 -8.98 -9.77
N THR A 60 15.52 -9.45 -8.67
CA THR A 60 14.38 -10.37 -8.70
C THR A 60 13.25 -9.80 -9.55
N THR A 61 12.83 -10.58 -10.54
CA THR A 61 11.73 -10.20 -11.42
C THR A 61 10.39 -10.39 -10.71
N TRP A 62 9.35 -9.70 -11.21
CA TRP A 62 8.00 -9.90 -10.71
C TRP A 62 7.56 -11.36 -10.85
N GLN A 63 7.91 -12.05 -11.93
CA GLN A 63 7.49 -13.43 -12.17
C GLN A 63 8.09 -14.40 -11.13
N GLU A 64 9.37 -14.23 -10.80
CA GLU A 64 10.03 -15.02 -9.74
C GLU A 64 9.43 -14.72 -8.37
N ALA A 65 9.25 -13.44 -8.03
CA ALA A 65 8.63 -13.03 -6.78
C ALA A 65 7.18 -13.52 -6.67
N GLN A 66 6.41 -13.48 -7.76
CA GLN A 66 5.03 -13.96 -7.80
C GLN A 66 4.96 -15.46 -7.49
N GLN A 67 5.86 -16.28 -8.02
CA GLN A 67 5.90 -17.70 -7.70
C GLN A 67 6.13 -17.93 -6.21
N MET A 68 7.12 -17.23 -5.63
CA MET A 68 7.42 -17.31 -4.19
C MET A 68 6.25 -16.81 -3.32
N LEU A 69 5.53 -15.79 -3.77
CA LEU A 69 4.35 -15.26 -3.08
C LEU A 69 3.19 -16.25 -3.13
N LEU A 70 2.96 -16.93 -4.27
CA LEU A 70 1.92 -17.95 -4.41
C LEU A 70 2.19 -19.20 -3.55
N ASP A 71 3.46 -19.47 -3.22
CA ASP A 71 3.84 -20.55 -2.30
C ASP A 71 3.72 -20.13 -0.81
N ASN A 72 3.44 -18.84 -0.53
CA ASN A 72 3.34 -18.31 0.84
C ASN A 72 1.88 -18.28 1.34
N PRO A 73 1.52 -19.07 2.37
CA PRO A 73 0.14 -19.11 2.88
C PRO A 73 -0.39 -17.77 3.41
N THR A 74 0.49 -16.90 3.93
CA THR A 74 0.11 -15.57 4.43
C THR A 74 -0.32 -14.65 3.29
N PHE A 75 0.27 -14.82 2.11
CA PHE A 75 -0.12 -14.08 0.91
C PHE A 75 -1.41 -14.64 0.31
N VAL A 76 -1.51 -15.97 0.14
CA VAL A 76 -2.66 -16.61 -0.52
C VAL A 76 -3.95 -16.51 0.29
N ASN A 77 -3.87 -16.53 1.63
CA ASN A 77 -5.05 -16.41 2.48
C ASN A 77 -5.52 -14.96 2.68
N ASP A 78 -4.78 -13.96 2.18
CA ASP A 78 -5.13 -12.55 2.30
C ASP A 78 -5.77 -12.03 1.01
N ALA A 79 -7.10 -12.11 0.94
CA ALA A 79 -7.89 -11.68 -0.22
C ALA A 79 -7.70 -10.19 -0.58
N ASP A 80 -7.44 -9.34 0.40
CA ASP A 80 -7.17 -7.91 0.13
C ASP A 80 -5.81 -7.72 -0.54
N LEU A 81 -4.84 -8.60 -0.27
CA LEU A 81 -3.53 -8.56 -0.91
C LEU A 81 -3.60 -9.08 -2.35
N LEU A 82 -4.40 -10.12 -2.61
CA LEU A 82 -4.55 -10.77 -3.93
C LEU A 82 -5.23 -9.91 -5.01
N GLY A 83 -5.78 -8.74 -4.66
CA GLY A 83 -6.43 -7.83 -5.59
C GLY A 83 -5.47 -7.20 -6.62
N SER A 84 -5.87 -6.09 -7.25
CA SER A 84 -5.14 -5.48 -8.38
C SER A 84 -3.87 -4.70 -8.00
N THR A 85 -3.28 -4.95 -6.83
CA THR A 85 -2.18 -4.14 -6.25
C THR A 85 -0.80 -4.81 -6.08
N PRO A 86 -0.62 -6.15 -6.09
CA PRO A 86 0.68 -6.78 -5.80
C PRO A 86 1.85 -6.32 -6.67
N LEU A 87 1.64 -6.17 -7.98
CA LEU A 87 2.70 -5.73 -8.89
C LEU A 87 3.18 -4.32 -8.56
N ASP A 88 2.26 -3.38 -8.31
CA ASP A 88 2.64 -2.02 -7.97
C ASP A 88 3.32 -1.95 -6.60
N LEU A 89 2.82 -2.71 -5.62
CA LEU A 89 3.48 -2.84 -4.32
C LEU A 89 4.89 -3.44 -4.43
N PHE A 90 5.08 -4.45 -5.31
CA PHE A 90 6.39 -5.03 -5.57
C PHE A 90 7.34 -4.02 -6.24
N LYS A 91 6.88 -3.21 -7.19
CA LYS A 91 7.69 -2.14 -7.79
C LYS A 91 8.19 -1.16 -6.72
N PHE A 92 7.31 -0.72 -5.81
CA PHE A 92 7.70 0.16 -4.70
C PHE A 92 8.72 -0.52 -3.77
N TYR A 93 8.54 -1.82 -3.49
CA TYR A 93 9.47 -2.58 -2.68
C TYR A 93 10.87 -2.68 -3.32
N VAL A 94 10.94 -3.00 -4.62
CA VAL A 94 12.22 -3.06 -5.36
C VAL A 94 12.89 -1.69 -5.43
N GLU A 95 12.13 -0.61 -5.59
CA GLU A 95 12.65 0.76 -5.56
C GLU A 95 13.26 1.09 -4.18
N ASP A 96 12.56 0.74 -3.10
CA ASP A 96 13.05 0.93 -1.74
C ASP A 96 14.32 0.10 -1.44
N LEU A 97 14.38 -1.15 -1.93
CA LEU A 97 15.60 -1.96 -1.87
C LEU A 97 16.78 -1.30 -2.59
N LYS A 98 16.55 -0.71 -3.77
CA LYS A 98 17.60 0.00 -4.52
C LYS A 98 18.09 1.25 -3.78
N SER A 99 17.16 1.98 -3.16
CA SER A 99 17.51 3.16 -2.34
C SER A 99 18.36 2.75 -1.14
N ARG A 100 17.92 1.76 -0.35
CA ARG A 100 18.67 1.24 0.80
C ARG A 100 20.08 0.80 0.42
N PHE A 101 20.21 0.05 -0.67
CA PHE A 101 21.52 -0.38 -1.18
C PHE A 101 22.43 0.79 -1.57
N HIS A 102 21.88 1.83 -2.22
CA HIS A 102 22.64 3.02 -2.57
C HIS A 102 23.11 3.78 -1.32
N ASP A 103 22.24 3.94 -0.34
CA ASP A 103 22.52 4.65 0.91
C ASP A 103 23.58 3.92 1.75
N GLU A 104 23.47 2.59 1.88
CA GLU A 104 24.49 1.76 2.53
C GLU A 104 25.86 1.87 1.84
N ARG A 105 25.88 1.82 0.50
CA ARG A 105 27.13 2.01 -0.27
C ARG A 105 27.75 3.37 -0.02
N LYS A 106 26.94 4.42 0.07
CA LYS A 106 27.42 5.78 0.34
C LYS A 106 28.07 5.87 1.71
N ILE A 107 27.41 5.34 2.75
CA ILE A 107 27.94 5.29 4.13
C ILE A 107 29.27 4.52 4.17
N ILE A 108 29.33 3.35 3.52
CA ILE A 108 30.57 2.55 3.47
C ILE A 108 31.69 3.32 2.76
N LYS A 109 31.40 3.98 1.62
CA LYS A 109 32.38 4.81 0.92
C LYS A 109 32.87 5.97 1.78
N GLU A 110 31.99 6.64 2.53
CA GLU A 110 32.35 7.71 3.46
C GLU A 110 33.28 7.19 4.59
N ILE A 111 32.95 6.06 5.21
CA ILE A 111 33.79 5.43 6.26
C ILE A 111 35.16 5.02 5.70
N LEU A 112 35.21 4.45 4.50
CA LEU A 112 36.47 4.02 3.88
C LEU A 112 37.36 5.22 3.55
N LYS A 113 36.76 6.31 3.04
CA LYS A 113 37.45 7.57 2.81
C LYS A 113 38.00 8.19 4.10
N GLU A 114 37.23 8.20 5.19
CA GLU A 114 37.70 8.66 6.51
C GLU A 114 38.89 7.84 7.02
N LYS A 115 38.89 6.54 6.74
CA LYS A 115 39.99 5.62 7.10
C LYS A 115 41.17 5.67 6.13
N GLY A 116 41.14 6.53 5.11
CA GLY A 116 42.24 6.70 4.15
C GLY A 116 42.30 5.63 3.06
N PHE A 117 41.23 4.85 2.87
CA PHE A 117 41.10 3.90 1.76
C PHE A 117 40.32 4.56 0.61
N ASP A 118 40.92 4.65 -0.58
CA ASP A 118 40.23 5.13 -1.78
C ASP A 118 39.52 3.95 -2.47
N VAL A 119 38.26 4.15 -2.86
CA VAL A 119 37.40 3.09 -3.44
C VAL A 119 36.72 3.64 -4.69
N GLU A 120 37.27 3.33 -5.86
CA GLU A 120 36.63 3.53 -7.18
C GLU A 120 35.27 2.83 -7.24
#